data_AF-A0A0F9P8E7-F1
#
_entry.id   AF-A0A0F9P8E7-F1
#
_cell.length_a   1.000
_cell.length_b   1.000
_cell.length_c   1.000
_cell.angle_alpha   90.00
_cell.angle_beta   90.00
_cell.angle_gamma   90.00
#
_symmetry.space_group_name_H-M   'P 1'
#
loop_
_entity.id
_entity.type
_entity.pdbx_description
1 polymer ?
#
loop_
_entity_poly.entity_id
_entity_poly.type
_entity_poly.pdbx_seq_one_letter_code
_entity_poly.pdbx_strand_id
1 'polypeptide(L)'
;MQRHISPTPGERLLIWRRRNGTSIPEACTIFETSKTIIKKWEQGERHDVPYVELYMLQAWERCFLVRYRNRISLVTMAITMGVHRDTITHWEHGRKDWTKLANYFQSIGWKIDNKYYV
;
A
#
# COMPACT_ATOMS: atom_id res chain seq x y z
N MET A 1 2.00 18.29 -13.39
CA MET A 1 3.04 17.23 -13.24
C MET A 1 2.43 16.03 -12.55
N GLN A 2 2.46 14.85 -13.17
CA GLN A 2 1.97 13.61 -12.54
C GLN A 2 3.00 13.09 -11.53
N ARG A 3 2.54 12.67 -10.34
CA ARG A 3 3.42 12.10 -9.31
C ARG A 3 3.64 10.60 -9.57
N HIS A 4 4.90 10.18 -9.68
CA HIS A 4 5.27 8.77 -9.77
C HIS A 4 5.27 8.09 -8.40
N ILE A 5 4.94 6.80 -8.38
CA ILE A 5 4.87 6.01 -7.14
C ILE A 5 6.01 4.99 -7.15
N SER A 6 6.99 5.23 -6.28
CA SER A 6 8.04 4.29 -5.91
C SER A 6 8.01 4.12 -4.38
N PRO A 7 7.83 2.90 -3.84
CA PRO A 7 7.77 2.64 -2.42
C PRO A 7 9.16 2.80 -1.80
N THR A 8 9.17 3.37 -0.60
CA THR A 8 10.30 3.29 0.32
C THR A 8 10.52 1.85 0.79
N PRO A 9 11.67 1.51 1.40
CA PRO A 9 11.89 0.17 1.98
C PRO A 9 10.78 -0.25 2.95
N GLY A 10 10.30 0.66 3.80
CA GLY A 10 9.19 0.41 4.73
C GLY A 10 7.87 0.10 4.04
N GLU A 11 7.54 0.86 2.99
CA GLU A 11 6.35 0.60 2.18
C GLU A 11 6.45 -0.69 1.38
N ARG A 12 7.67 -1.07 0.94
CA ARG A 12 7.92 -2.38 0.33
C ARG A 12 7.63 -3.50 1.32
N LEU A 13 8.11 -3.39 2.56
CA LEU A 13 7.78 -4.35 3.61
C LEU A 13 6.27 -4.47 3.83
N LEU A 14 5.57 -3.34 3.93
CA LEU A 14 4.13 -3.29 4.11
C LEU A 14 3.37 -3.98 2.96
N ILE A 15 3.76 -3.73 1.71
CA ILE A 15 3.15 -4.36 0.53
C ILE A 15 3.45 -5.86 0.50
N TRP A 16 4.71 -6.24 0.71
CA TRP A 16 5.12 -7.65 0.78
C TRP A 16 4.28 -8.39 1.83
N ARG A 17 4.10 -7.81 3.01
CA ARG A 17 3.29 -8.41 4.08
C ARG A 17 1.83 -8.59 3.65
N ARG A 18 1.24 -7.56 3.01
CA ARG A 18 -0.13 -7.61 2.48
C ARG A 18 -0.30 -8.65 1.37
N ARG A 19 0.68 -8.81 0.47
CA ARG A 19 0.66 -9.81 -0.61
C ARG A 19 0.65 -11.24 -0.08
N ASN A 20 1.50 -11.51 0.90
CA ASN A 20 1.64 -12.84 1.48
C ASN A 20 0.56 -13.16 2.52
N GLY A 21 -0.35 -12.23 2.81
CA GLY A 21 -1.35 -12.40 3.87
C GLY A 21 -0.73 -12.48 5.27
N THR A 22 0.54 -12.09 5.42
CA THR A 22 1.31 -12.24 6.64
C THR A 22 0.81 -11.25 7.70
N SER A 23 0.49 -11.76 8.88
CA SER A 23 0.15 -10.97 10.05
C SER A 23 1.38 -10.32 10.67
N ILE A 24 1.21 -9.32 11.54
CA ILE A 24 2.36 -8.72 12.24
C ILE A 24 3.10 -9.76 13.12
N PRO A 25 2.41 -10.62 13.90
CA PRO A 25 3.10 -11.68 14.66
C PRO A 25 3.93 -12.62 13.78
N GLU A 26 3.43 -13.05 12.63
CA GLU A 26 4.20 -13.89 11.70
C GLU A 26 5.41 -13.14 11.13
N ALA A 27 5.24 -11.85 10.79
CA ALA A 27 6.37 -11.02 10.35
C ALA A 27 7.43 -10.86 11.46
N CYS A 28 7.01 -10.73 12.72
CA CYS A 28 7.94 -10.71 13.85
C CYS A 28 8.78 -12.00 13.93
N THR A 29 8.15 -13.15 13.69
CA THR A 29 8.86 -14.44 13.64
C THR A 29 9.82 -14.51 12.45
N ILE A 30 9.39 -14.09 11.26
CA ILE A 30 10.21 -14.14 10.03
C ILE A 30 11.46 -13.25 10.13
N PHE A 31 11.32 -12.06 10.71
CA PHE A 31 12.41 -11.09 10.82
C PHE A 31 13.06 -11.08 12.21
N GLU A 32 12.73 -12.05 13.06
CA GLU A 32 13.27 -12.21 14.43
C GLU A 32 13.27 -10.89 15.23
N THR A 33 12.14 -10.19 15.20
CA THR A 33 12.03 -8.85 15.77
C THR A 33 10.72 -8.60 16.49
N SER A 34 10.58 -7.42 17.10
CA SER A 34 9.37 -7.05 17.84
C SER A 34 8.31 -6.39 16.94
N LYS A 35 7.04 -6.48 17.37
CA LYS A 35 5.91 -5.79 16.74
C LYS A 35 6.14 -4.28 16.60
N THR A 36 6.84 -3.68 17.57
CA THR A 36 7.18 -2.26 17.56
C THR A 36 8.14 -1.94 16.43
N ILE A 37 9.15 -2.78 16.20
CA ILE A 37 10.13 -2.59 15.13
C ILE A 37 9.47 -2.75 13.77
N ILE A 38 8.65 -3.80 13.58
CA ILE A 38 7.86 -3.99 12.33
C ILE A 38 7.04 -2.74 11.99
N LYS A 39 6.29 -2.20 12.97
CA LYS A 39 5.48 -1.00 12.74
C LYS A 39 6.33 0.22 12.36
N LYS A 40 7.45 0.43 13.06
CA LYS A 40 8.37 1.53 12.77
C LYS A 40 8.98 1.42 11.36
N TRP A 41 9.31 0.21 10.92
CA TRP A 41 9.73 -0.05 9.55
C TRP A 41 8.62 0.31 8.55
N GLU A 42 7.40 -0.22 8.72
CA GLU A 42 6.28 0.06 7.82
C GLU A 42 5.89 1.54 7.76
N GLN A 43 6.09 2.28 8.86
CA GLN A 43 5.82 3.72 8.96
C GLN A 43 6.97 4.60 8.43
N GLY A 44 8.12 4.01 8.08
CA GLY A 44 9.31 4.74 7.63
C GLY A 44 10.04 5.48 8.76
N GLU A 45 9.78 5.16 10.03
CA GLU A 45 10.44 5.74 11.21
C GLU A 45 11.84 5.12 11.46
N ARG A 46 12.20 4.08 10.70
CA ARG A 46 13.48 3.38 10.78
C ARG A 46 13.99 3.06 9.37
N HIS A 47 15.31 3.10 9.21
CA HIS A 47 15.99 2.89 7.93
C HIS A 47 16.68 1.53 7.79
N ASP A 48 16.80 0.78 8.88
CA ASP A 48 17.35 -0.58 8.92
C ASP A 48 16.31 -1.64 8.51
N VAL A 49 15.45 -1.30 7.53
CA VAL A 49 14.39 -2.20 7.05
C VAL A 49 15.02 -3.35 6.28
N PRO A 50 14.68 -4.62 6.56
CA PRO A 50 15.18 -5.74 5.78
C PRO A 50 14.76 -5.62 4.32
N TYR A 51 15.63 -6.04 3.42
CA TYR A 51 15.29 -6.10 2.01
C TYR A 51 14.21 -7.17 1.78
N VAL A 52 13.11 -6.77 1.17
CA VAL A 52 12.07 -7.70 0.69
C VAL A 52 11.86 -7.51 -0.80
N GLU A 53 11.76 -8.62 -1.52
CA GLU A 53 11.66 -8.60 -2.97
C GLU A 53 10.24 -8.21 -3.42
N LEU A 54 10.15 -7.20 -4.28
CA LEU A 54 8.91 -6.74 -4.91
C LEU A 54 9.20 -6.33 -6.36
N TYR A 55 9.07 -7.28 -7.28
CA TYR A 55 9.41 -7.08 -8.70
C TYR A 55 8.57 -6.03 -9.43
N MET A 56 7.27 -5.95 -9.11
CA MET A 56 6.32 -5.05 -9.76
C MET A 56 5.29 -4.60 -8.75
N LEU A 57 4.87 -3.34 -8.81
CA LEU A 57 3.68 -2.88 -8.08
C LEU A 57 2.45 -2.94 -8.97
N GLN A 58 1.42 -3.60 -8.48
CA GLN A 58 0.11 -3.63 -9.13
C GLN A 58 -0.58 -2.28 -8.97
N ALA A 59 -1.42 -1.92 -9.93
CA ALA A 59 -2.16 -0.66 -9.90
C ALA A 59 -2.97 -0.46 -8.61
N TRP A 60 -3.61 -1.50 -8.07
CA TRP A 60 -4.36 -1.38 -6.80
C TRP A 60 -3.46 -1.17 -5.57
N GLU A 61 -2.24 -1.70 -5.58
CA GLU A 61 -1.28 -1.47 -4.49
C GLU A 61 -0.72 -0.06 -4.54
N ARG A 62 -0.62 0.53 -5.75
CA ARG A 62 -0.35 1.96 -5.93
C ARG A 62 -1.47 2.80 -5.33
N CYS A 63 -2.72 2.46 -5.60
CA CYS A 63 -3.87 3.13 -4.97
C CYS A 63 -3.79 3.07 -3.44
N PHE A 64 -3.50 1.89 -2.89
CA PHE A 64 -3.27 1.71 -1.46
C PHE A 64 -2.14 2.62 -0.94
N LEU A 65 -0.98 2.64 -1.59
CA LEU A 65 0.14 3.50 -1.18
C LEU A 65 -0.21 4.98 -1.23
N VAL A 66 -0.89 5.42 -2.29
CA VAL A 66 -1.32 6.82 -2.39
C VAL A 66 -2.25 7.15 -1.24
N ARG A 67 -3.26 6.31 -0.96
CA ARG A 67 -4.15 6.52 0.19
C ARG A 67 -3.37 6.57 1.51
N TYR A 68 -2.46 5.61 1.70
CA TYR A 68 -1.64 5.47 2.90
C TYR A 68 -0.76 6.70 3.14
N ARG A 69 -0.01 7.17 2.13
CA ARG A 69 0.85 8.35 2.19
C ARG A 69 0.10 9.63 2.51
N ASN A 70 -1.11 9.78 1.95
CA ASN A 70 -1.96 10.94 2.20
C ASN A 70 -2.76 10.82 3.51
N ARG A 71 -2.54 9.75 4.30
CA ARG A 71 -3.25 9.47 5.56
C ARG A 71 -4.78 9.49 5.42
N ILE A 72 -5.29 9.15 4.24
CA ILE A 72 -6.73 9.12 4.00
C ILE A 72 -7.28 7.81 4.58
N SER A 73 -8.24 7.91 5.49
CA SER A 73 -8.87 6.71 6.06
C SER A 73 -9.74 5.99 5.02
N LEU A 74 -9.96 4.69 5.20
CA LEU A 74 -10.90 3.93 4.35
C LEU A 74 -12.32 4.51 4.40
N VAL A 75 -12.74 5.03 5.56
CA VAL A 75 -14.06 5.64 5.76
C VAL A 75 -14.17 6.95 4.96
N THR A 76 -13.16 7.82 5.07
CA THR A 76 -13.11 9.06 4.31
C THR A 76 -13.17 8.79 2.82
N MET A 77 -12.37 7.85 2.33
CA MET A 77 -12.36 7.47 0.92
C MET A 77 -13.73 6.91 0.46
N ALA A 78 -14.35 6.07 1.30
CA ALA A 78 -15.65 5.48 1.01
C ALA A 78 -16.75 6.55 0.90
N ILE A 79 -16.75 7.55 1.79
CA ILE A 79 -17.65 8.71 1.74
C ILE A 79 -17.42 9.51 0.45
N THR A 80 -16.15 9.84 0.13
CA THR A 80 -15.80 10.60 -1.08
C THR A 80 -16.26 9.90 -2.36
N MET A 81 -16.19 8.58 -2.40
CA MET A 81 -16.55 7.78 -3.57
C MET A 81 -18.00 7.30 -3.58
N GLY A 82 -18.78 7.57 -2.53
CA GLY A 82 -20.18 7.13 -2.41
C GLY A 82 -20.34 5.60 -2.35
N VAL A 83 -19.41 4.89 -1.70
CA VAL A 83 -19.41 3.42 -1.60
C VAL A 83 -19.27 2.95 -0.15
N HIS A 84 -19.48 1.66 0.11
CA HIS A 84 -19.21 1.08 1.42
C HIS A 84 -17.70 0.96 1.68
N ARG A 85 -17.27 1.06 2.95
CA ARG A 85 -15.86 0.94 3.35
C ARG A 85 -15.20 -0.33 2.83
N ASP A 86 -15.91 -1.45 2.92
CA ASP A 86 -15.38 -2.76 2.53
C ASP A 86 -15.18 -2.86 1.01
N THR A 87 -15.89 -2.03 0.22
CA THR A 87 -15.64 -1.90 -1.22
C THR A 87 -14.25 -1.34 -1.48
N ILE A 88 -13.84 -0.28 -0.77
CA ILE A 88 -12.47 0.27 -0.87
C ILE A 88 -11.45 -0.77 -0.43
N THR A 89 -11.71 -1.47 0.67
CA THR A 89 -10.84 -2.56 1.13
C THR A 89 -10.67 -3.62 0.04
N HIS A 90 -11.75 -4.07 -0.60
CA HIS A 90 -11.67 -5.04 -1.69
C HIS A 90 -10.86 -4.52 -2.88
N TRP A 91 -11.09 -3.27 -3.30
CA TRP A 91 -10.34 -2.63 -4.38
C TRP A 91 -8.84 -2.61 -4.08
N GLU A 92 -8.44 -2.28 -2.85
CA GLU A 92 -7.02 -2.24 -2.42
C GLU A 92 -6.37 -3.61 -2.23
N HIS A 93 -7.15 -4.68 -2.26
CA HIS A 93 -6.64 -6.06 -2.32
C HIS A 93 -6.74 -6.65 -3.73
N GLY A 94 -7.00 -5.83 -4.76
CA GLY A 94 -7.15 -6.27 -6.14
C GLY A 94 -8.46 -7.03 -6.41
N ARG A 95 -9.40 -7.03 -5.46
CA ARG A 95 -10.69 -7.70 -5.61
C ARG A 95 -11.71 -6.73 -6.23
N LYS A 96 -12.01 -6.95 -7.53
CA LYS A 96 -13.05 -6.29 -8.36
C LYS A 96 -12.87 -4.77 -8.55
N ASP A 97 -13.09 -4.27 -9.76
CA ASP A 97 -13.33 -2.83 -10.10
C ASP A 97 -12.40 -1.77 -9.46
N TRP A 98 -11.11 -2.09 -9.27
CA TRP A 98 -10.10 -1.16 -8.71
C TRP A 98 -9.82 0.04 -9.63
N THR A 99 -10.27 -0.01 -10.88
CA THR A 99 -10.14 1.06 -11.89
C THR A 99 -10.82 2.35 -11.44
N LYS A 100 -11.94 2.28 -10.71
CA LYS A 100 -12.59 3.47 -10.12
C LYS A 100 -11.68 4.18 -9.13
N LEU A 101 -10.99 3.41 -8.30
CA LEU A 101 -10.04 3.94 -7.33
C LEU A 101 -8.82 4.54 -8.04
N ALA A 102 -8.33 3.87 -9.10
CA ALA A 102 -7.25 4.40 -9.93
C ALA A 102 -7.64 5.73 -10.61
N ASN A 103 -8.82 5.80 -11.20
CA ASN A 103 -9.34 7.00 -11.87
C ASN A 103 -9.48 8.18 -10.88
N TYR A 104 -9.96 7.92 -9.66
CA TYR A 104 -10.00 8.93 -8.60
C TYR A 104 -8.61 9.47 -8.27
N PHE A 105 -7.62 8.60 -8.07
CA PHE A 105 -6.26 9.06 -7.75
C PHE A 105 -5.60 9.77 -8.94
N GLN A 106 -5.88 9.35 -10.16
CA GLN A 106 -5.44 10.02 -11.37
C GLN A 106 -6.04 11.42 -11.52
N SER A 107 -7.32 11.62 -11.19
CA SER A 107 -7.97 12.94 -11.27
C SER A 107 -7.38 13.95 -10.29
N ILE A 108 -6.83 13.49 -9.16
CA ILE A 108 -6.10 14.33 -8.19
C ILE A 108 -4.57 14.34 -8.40
N GLY A 109 -4.09 13.86 -9.56
CA GLY A 109 -2.72 14.07 -10.05
C GLY A 109 -1.71 12.93 -9.82
N TRP A 110 -2.15 11.73 -9.46
CA TRP A 110 -1.27 10.56 -9.27
C TRP A 110 -1.19 9.69 -10.52
N LYS A 111 0.02 9.20 -10.85
CA LYS A 111 0.17 8.23 -11.94
C LYS A 111 -0.04 6.80 -11.40
N ILE A 112 -1.18 6.21 -11.76
CA ILE A 112 -1.52 4.82 -11.45
C ILE A 112 -1.34 3.99 -12.73
N ASP A 113 -0.21 3.29 -12.86
CA ASP A 113 0.13 2.37 -13.95
C ASP A 113 0.78 1.10 -13.39
N ASN A 114 0.83 0.00 -14.15
CA ASN A 114 1.67 -1.14 -13.76
C ASN A 114 3.13 -0.79 -14.09
N LYS A 115 4.02 -0.87 -13.09
CA LYS A 115 5.44 -0.55 -13.30
C LYS A 115 6.33 -1.44 -12.44
N TYR A 116 7.41 -1.91 -13.07
CA TYR A 116 8.49 -2.70 -12.49
C TYR A 116 9.39 -1.83 -11.60
N TYR A 117 9.95 -2.43 -10.56
CA TYR A 117 11.12 -1.88 -9.87
C TYR A 117 12.35 -2.63 -10.38
N VAL A 118 13.30 -1.87 -10.93
CA VAL A 118 14.66 -2.33 -11.21
C VAL A 118 15.49 -2.10 -9.95
#